data_AF-A0A0V0GU35-F1
#
_entry.id   AF-A0A0V0GU35-F1
#
_cell.length_a   1.000
_cell.length_b   1.000
_cell.length_c   1.000
_cell.angle_alpha   90.00
_cell.angle_beta   90.00
_cell.angle_gamma   90.00
#
_symmetry.space_group_name_H-M   'P 1'
#
loop_
_entity.id
_entity.type
_entity.pdbx_description
1 polymer ?
#
loop_
_entity_poly.entity_id
_entity_poly.type
_entity_poly.pdbx_seq_one_letter_code
_entity_poly.pdbx_strand_id
1 'polypeptide(L)'
;MQPRMLMTVDEKLNPLSVAVRVGQAVDVIGQAGRPKTITGFQTHLTPVLLAAGERAELATEKYIPVSPILEGFVILKENPEYRDDS
;
A
#
# COMPACT_ATOMS: atom_id res chain seq x y z
N MET A 1 18.32 4.68 13.64
CA MET A 1 17.06 4.70 12.86
C MET A 1 17.06 3.44 11.99
N GLN A 2 15.99 2.65 11.99
CA GLN A 2 15.90 1.42 11.18
C GLN A 2 15.18 1.74 9.86
N PRO A 3 15.74 1.34 8.69
CA PRO A 3 15.05 1.50 7.42
C PRO A 3 13.71 0.77 7.42
N ARG A 4 12.66 1.45 6.95
CA ARG A 4 11.32 0.87 6.76
C ARG A 4 11.20 0.49 5.29
N MET A 5 10.89 -0.76 5.01
CA MET A 5 10.72 -1.28 3.65
C MET A 5 9.31 -1.84 3.52
N LEU A 6 8.71 -1.73 2.34
CA LEU A 6 7.50 -2.45 1.95
C LEU A 6 7.84 -3.41 0.81
N MET A 7 7.57 -4.69 1.01
CA MET A 7 7.61 -5.74 -0.01
C MET A 7 6.28 -6.50 0.01
N THR A 8 5.73 -6.75 -1.17
CA THR A 8 4.47 -7.46 -1.31
C THR A 8 4.69 -8.86 -1.86
N VAL A 9 3.94 -9.82 -1.34
CA VAL A 9 3.96 -11.22 -1.74
C VAL A 9 2.55 -11.73 -1.95
N ASP A 10 2.39 -12.77 -2.76
CA ASP A 10 1.11 -13.45 -2.94
C ASP A 10 0.81 -14.44 -1.77
N GLU A 11 -0.34 -15.10 -1.81
CA GLU A 11 -0.73 -16.12 -0.82
C GLU A 11 0.18 -17.36 -0.80
N LYS A 12 0.99 -17.54 -1.85
CA LYS A 12 1.98 -18.62 -1.99
C LYS A 12 3.41 -18.16 -1.63
N LEU A 13 3.54 -16.95 -1.07
CA LEU A 13 4.80 -16.32 -0.68
C LEU A 13 5.75 -16.01 -1.84
N ASN A 14 5.26 -15.92 -3.07
CA ASN A 14 6.04 -15.43 -4.20
C ASN A 14 6.08 -13.89 -4.19
N PRO A 15 7.21 -13.27 -4.54
CA PRO A 15 7.28 -11.82 -4.72
C PRO A 15 6.25 -11.33 -5.74
N LEU A 16 5.47 -10.32 -5.36
CA LEU A 16 4.46 -9.72 -6.21
C LEU A 16 4.75 -8.22 -6.33
N SER A 17 5.08 -7.74 -7.52
CA SER A 17 5.30 -6.30 -7.74
C SER A 17 3.97 -5.61 -8.00
N VAL A 18 3.61 -4.67 -7.13
CA VAL A 18 2.33 -3.95 -7.16
C VAL A 18 2.58 -2.45 -7.04
N ALA A 19 1.78 -1.67 -7.76
CA ALA A 19 1.82 -0.23 -7.66
C ALA A 19 1.29 0.24 -6.30
N VAL A 20 2.08 1.06 -5.62
CA VAL A 20 1.78 1.64 -4.31
C VAL A 20 2.00 3.15 -4.36
N ARG A 21 1.16 3.91 -3.65
CA ARG A 21 1.29 5.35 -3.44
C ARG A 21 1.99 5.57 -2.11
N VAL A 22 3.16 6.20 -2.12
CA VAL A 22 3.93 6.54 -0.93
C VAL A 22 3.87 8.05 -0.74
N GLY A 23 3.48 8.49 0.46
CA GLY A 23 3.37 9.91 0.78
C GLY A 23 3.40 10.15 2.27
N GLN A 24 3.34 11.43 2.66
CA GLN A 24 3.41 11.85 4.05
C GLN A 24 2.16 11.40 4.80
N ALA A 25 2.35 10.72 5.93
CA ALA A 25 1.26 10.30 6.80
C ALA A 25 0.51 11.50 7.36
N VAL A 26 -0.82 11.45 7.29
CA VAL A 26 -1.71 12.45 7.88
C VAL A 26 -2.70 11.78 8.83
N ASP A 27 -3.14 12.52 9.83
CA ASP A 27 -4.23 12.08 10.69
C ASP A 27 -5.57 12.24 9.94
N VAL A 28 -6.44 11.25 10.11
CA VAL A 28 -7.73 11.16 9.45
C VAL A 28 -8.86 11.71 10.31
N ILE A 29 -8.60 12.02 11.59
CA ILE A 29 -9.59 12.60 12.51
C ILE A 29 -10.08 13.95 11.96
N GLY A 30 -11.38 14.07 11.72
CA GLY A 30 -12.03 15.30 11.25
C GLY A 30 -12.07 15.51 9.73
N GLN A 31 -11.56 14.56 8.94
CA GLN A 31 -11.70 14.61 7.48
C GLN A 31 -13.10 14.11 7.05
N ALA A 32 -13.76 14.85 6.15
CA ALA A 32 -15.06 14.46 5.60
C ALA A 32 -14.91 13.44 4.44
N GLY A 33 -15.87 12.52 4.30
CA GLY A 33 -15.93 11.58 3.17
C GLY A 33 -15.11 10.30 3.38
N ARG A 34 -14.33 9.88 2.37
CA ARG A 34 -13.36 8.76 2.46
C ARG A 34 -11.98 9.34 2.77
N PRO A 35 -11.61 9.48 4.05
CA PRO A 35 -10.38 10.17 4.43
C PRO A 35 -9.15 9.42 3.90
N LYS A 36 -8.19 10.17 3.37
CA LYS A 36 -6.92 9.62 2.90
C LYS A 36 -5.90 9.66 4.03
N THR A 37 -5.14 8.57 4.17
CA THR A 37 -4.14 8.45 5.24
C THR A 37 -2.80 9.06 4.85
N ILE A 38 -2.64 9.44 3.57
CA ILE A 38 -1.45 10.06 3.01
C ILE A 38 -1.76 11.32 2.20
N THR A 39 -0.79 12.25 2.14
CA THR A 39 -0.80 13.44 1.27
C THR A 39 0.48 13.53 0.44
N GLY A 40 0.43 14.22 -0.70
CA GLY A 40 1.59 14.50 -1.55
C GLY A 40 2.33 13.23 -2.00
N PHE A 41 1.60 12.23 -2.51
CA PHE A 41 2.16 10.92 -2.79
C PHE A 41 2.81 10.81 -4.18
N GLN A 42 3.75 9.86 -4.30
CA GLN A 42 4.28 9.35 -5.56
C GLN A 42 3.93 7.88 -5.72
N THR A 43 3.76 7.43 -6.96
CA THR A 43 3.49 6.01 -7.26
C THR A 43 4.81 5.29 -7.51
N HIS A 44 5.03 4.21 -6.79
CA HIS A 44 6.16 3.30 -6.94
C HIS A 44 5.67 1.88 -7.19
N LEU A 45 6.58 1.01 -7.64
CA LEU A 45 6.37 -0.44 -7.62
C LEU A 45 7.08 -1.02 -6.40
N THR A 46 6.48 -2.02 -5.76
CA THR A 46 7.14 -2.76 -4.68
C THR A 46 8.25 -3.68 -5.24
N PRO A 47 9.37 -3.87 -4.50
CA PRO A 47 9.64 -3.36 -3.15
C PRO A 47 10.08 -1.88 -3.13
N VAL A 48 9.71 -1.15 -2.06
CA VAL A 48 10.02 0.28 -1.88
C VAL A 48 10.49 0.57 -0.46
N LEU A 49 11.38 1.56 -0.29
CA LEU A 49 11.78 2.07 1.02
C LEU A 49 10.88 3.26 1.41
N LEU A 50 10.41 3.27 2.65
CA LEU A 50 9.58 4.34 3.21
C LEU A 50 10.45 5.25 4.07
N ALA A 51 10.41 6.55 3.78
CA ALA A 51 11.09 7.55 4.59
C ALA A 51 10.38 7.76 5.95
N ALA A 52 11.01 8.57 6.79
CA ALA A 52 10.44 8.95 8.07
C ALA A 52 9.14 9.75 7.87
N GLY A 53 8.06 9.34 8.54
CA GLY A 53 6.75 9.98 8.39
C GLY A 53 5.95 9.52 7.17
N GLU A 54 6.54 8.72 6.27
CA GLU A 54 5.80 8.22 5.11
C GLU A 54 4.97 6.97 5.43
N ARG A 55 3.87 6.82 4.69
CA ARG A 55 3.03 5.63 4.63
C ARG A 55 2.76 5.28 3.18
N ALA A 56 2.45 4.01 2.95
CA ALA A 56 2.03 3.50 1.64
C ALA A 56 0.53 3.15 1.64
N GLU A 57 -0.12 3.40 0.51
CA GLU A 57 -1.46 2.89 0.15
C GLU A 57 -1.34 2.10 -1.17
N LEU A 58 -2.14 1.04 -1.37
CA LEU A 58 -2.18 0.36 -2.68
C LEU A 58 -2.73 1.33 -3.74
N ALA A 59 -2.14 1.30 -4.94
CA ALA A 59 -2.59 2.11 -6.09
C ALA A 59 -3.58 1.35 -7.00
N THR A 60 -3.92 0.12 -6.64
CA THR A 60 -4.80 -0.78 -7.41
C THR A 60 -5.78 -1.47 -6.47
N GLU A 61 -6.98 -1.74 -6.98
CA GLU A 61 -8.02 -2.52 -6.30
C GLU A 61 -7.95 -4.02 -6.64
N LYS A 62 -7.00 -4.44 -7.48
CA LYS A 62 -6.84 -5.85 -7.89
C LYS A 62 -6.49 -6.76 -6.71
N TYR A 63 -5.84 -6.20 -5.69
CA TYR A 63 -5.40 -6.93 -4.52
C TYR A 63 -5.91 -6.30 -3.23
N ILE A 64 -6.19 -7.14 -2.23
CA ILE A 64 -6.54 -6.75 -0.87
C ILE A 64 -5.38 -7.16 0.04
N PRO A 65 -4.79 -6.22 0.81
CA PRO A 65 -3.74 -6.57 1.74
C PRO A 65 -4.34 -7.24 2.98
N VAL A 66 -3.67 -8.27 3.50
CA VAL A 66 -4.10 -8.97 4.72
C VAL A 66 -3.87 -8.11 5.97
N SER A 67 -2.91 -7.19 5.91
CA SER A 67 -2.61 -6.22 6.98
C SER A 67 -3.08 -4.82 6.57
N PRO A 68 -3.66 -4.04 7.50
CA PRO A 68 -4.00 -2.63 7.23
C PRO A 68 -2.76 -1.74 7.11
N ILE A 69 -1.58 -2.21 7.56
CA ILE A 69 -0.33 -1.46 7.51
C ILE A 69 0.53 -2.04 6.38
N LEU A 70 0.87 -1.19 5.40
CA LEU A 70 1.75 -1.53 4.28
C LEU A 70 3.22 -1.27 4.63
N GLU A 71 3.78 -2.12 5.50
CA GLU A 71 5.19 -2.08 5.91
C GLU A 71 5.69 -3.51 6.18
N GLY A 72 6.98 -3.75 5.94
CA GLY A 72 7.61 -5.06 6.00
C GLY A 72 7.21 -5.93 4.81
N PHE A 73 6.96 -7.21 5.08
CA PHE A 73 6.42 -8.15 4.11
C PHE A 73 4.91 -8.21 4.26
N VAL A 74 4.18 -7.85 3.20
CA VAL A 74 2.72 -7.81 3.21
C VAL A 74 2.18 -8.80 2.20
N ILE A 75 1.35 -9.72 2.69
CA ILE A 75 0.63 -10.67 1.84
C ILE A 75 -0.56 -9.96 1.20
N LEU A 76 -0.66 -10.09 -0.11
CA LEU A 76 -1.75 -9.59 -0.93
C LEU A 76 -2.59 -10.77 -1.41
N LYS A 77 -3.91 -10.64 -1.24
CA LYS A 77 -4.91 -11.56 -1.79
C LYS A 77 -5.50 -10.96 -3.06
N GLU A 78 -5.84 -11.78 -4.04
CA GLU A 78 -6.64 -11.29 -5.17
C GLU A 78 -8.01 -10.82 -4.67
N ASN A 79 -8.46 -9.70 -5.20
CA ASN A 79 -9.77 -9.17 -4.88
C ASN A 79 -10.83 -9.89 -5.75
N PRO A 80 -11.74 -10.68 -5.16
CA PRO A 80 -12.77 -11.40 -5.93
C PRO A 80 -13.78 -10.46 -6.61
N GLU A 81 -13.92 -9.23 -6.12
CA GLU A 81 -14.80 -8.21 -6.69
C GLU A 81 -14.12 -7.38 -7.78
N TYR A 82 -12.82 -7.59 -8.00
CA TYR A 82 -12.10 -6.88 -9.07
C TYR A 82 -12.57 -7.36 -10.43
N ARG A 83 -13.14 -6.45 -11.22
CA ARG A 83 -13.46 -6.67 -12.62
C ARG A 83 -12.44 -5.91 -13.44
N ASP A 84 -11.78 -6.62 -14.34
CA ASP A 84 -10.94 -5.97 -15.34
C ASP A 84 -11.88 -5.35 -16.37
N ASP A 85 -12.13 -4.05 -16.23
CA ASP A 85 -12.88 -3.27 -17.22
C ASP A 85 -11.96 -3.06 -18.44
N SER A 86 -11.69 -4.14 -19.17
CA SER A 86 -11.04 -4.12 -20.50
C SER A 86 -12.07 -3.94 -21.61
#